data_AF-A0A5S4GI84-F1
#
_entry.id   AF-A0A5S4GI84-F1
#
_cell.length_a   1.000
_cell.length_b   1.000
_cell.length_c   1.000
_cell.angle_alpha   90.00
_cell.angle_beta   90.00
_cell.angle_gamma   90.00
#
_symmetry.space_group_name_H-M   'P 1'
#
loop_
_entity.id
_entity.type
_entity.pdbx_description
1 polymer ?
#
loop_
_entity_poly.entity_id
_entity_poly.type
_entity_poly.pdbx_seq_one_letter_code
_entity_poly.pdbx_strand_id
1 'polypeptide(L)'
;MSCLGERLTALVDEELGHEERDRVLSHLAGCAQCRDEVAELRKVKRRLRGLSADPAADGADDLPTPDFLNRLRAMPASAVPPAGGPPAEPPGRPAA
;
A
#
# COMPACT_ATOMS: atom_id res chain seq x y z
N MET A 1 -21.74 -3.40 -27.53
CA MET A 1 -20.81 -4.28 -26.79
C MET A 1 -20.33 -3.53 -25.56
N SER A 2 -20.99 -3.73 -24.43
CA SER A 2 -20.65 -3.08 -23.16
C SER A 2 -19.47 -3.83 -22.50
N CYS A 3 -18.45 -3.09 -22.08
CA CYS A 3 -17.34 -3.64 -21.30
C CYS A 3 -17.80 -4.03 -19.90
N LEU A 4 -17.11 -5.00 -19.28
CA LEU A 4 -17.59 -5.69 -18.08
C LEU A 4 -17.23 -5.05 -16.72
N GLY A 5 -16.48 -3.93 -16.70
CA GLY A 5 -16.31 -3.08 -15.51
C GLY A 5 -16.02 -3.85 -14.20
N GLU A 6 -16.85 -3.64 -13.16
CA GLU A 6 -16.74 -4.33 -11.87
C GLU A 6 -16.76 -5.87 -11.95
N ARG A 7 -17.34 -6.47 -12.99
CA ARG A 7 -17.31 -7.93 -13.14
C ARG A 7 -15.91 -8.45 -13.47
N LEU A 8 -15.04 -7.63 -14.06
CA LEU A 8 -13.65 -8.01 -14.32
C LEU A 8 -12.82 -7.99 -13.03
N THR A 9 -13.04 -7.02 -12.15
CA THR A 9 -12.40 -6.99 -10.83
C THR A 9 -12.87 -8.16 -9.98
N ALA A 10 -14.18 -8.42 -9.90
CA ALA A 10 -14.73 -9.57 -9.19
C ALA A 10 -14.23 -10.91 -9.75
N LEU A 11 -14.00 -11.02 -11.07
CA LEU A 11 -13.36 -12.20 -11.67
C LEU A 11 -11.93 -12.38 -11.15
N VAL A 12 -11.14 -11.30 -11.11
CA VAL A 12 -9.75 -11.34 -10.64
C VAL A 12 -9.67 -11.62 -9.15
N ASP A 13 -10.66 -11.16 -8.38
CA ASP A 13 -10.80 -11.40 -6.96
C ASP A 13 -11.46 -12.73 -6.58
N GLU A 14 -11.87 -13.50 -7.59
CA GLU A 14 -12.50 -14.81 -7.45
C GLU A 14 -13.88 -14.79 -6.77
N GLU A 15 -14.50 -13.62 -6.71
CA GLU A 15 -15.78 -13.36 -6.04
C GLU A 15 -17.00 -13.71 -6.90
N LEU A 16 -16.79 -14.03 -8.18
CA LEU A 16 -17.87 -14.47 -9.07
C LEU A 16 -18.33 -15.90 -8.77
N GLY A 17 -19.66 -16.10 -8.76
CA GLY A 17 -20.26 -17.44 -8.81
C GLY A 17 -19.96 -18.15 -10.14
N HIS A 18 -20.17 -19.46 -10.18
CA HIS A 18 -19.85 -20.30 -11.35
C HIS A 18 -20.50 -19.82 -12.65
N GLU A 19 -21.81 -19.57 -12.64
CA GLU A 19 -22.53 -19.15 -13.85
C GLU A 19 -22.06 -17.78 -14.38
N GLU A 20 -21.76 -16.83 -13.48
CA GLU A 20 -21.30 -15.51 -13.89
C GLU A 20 -19.87 -15.57 -14.41
N ARG A 21 -19.01 -16.37 -13.77
CA ARG A 21 -17.66 -16.63 -14.25
C ARG A 21 -17.66 -17.17 -15.67
N ASP A 22 -18.53 -18.14 -15.99
CA ASP A 22 -18.62 -18.70 -17.34
C ASP A 22 -19.06 -17.67 -18.38
N ARG A 23 -20.02 -16.80 -18.03
CA ARG A 23 -20.46 -15.70 -18.91
C ARG A 23 -19.33 -14.71 -19.18
N VAL A 24 -18.56 -14.34 -18.16
CA VAL A 24 -17.41 -13.45 -18.30
C VAL A 24 -16.32 -14.11 -19.15
N LEU A 25 -16.01 -15.40 -18.93
CA LEU A 25 -15.02 -16.14 -19.72
C LEU A 25 -15.42 -16.22 -21.20
N SER A 26 -16.70 -16.45 -21.49
CA SER A 26 -17.23 -16.43 -22.86
C SER A 26 -17.02 -15.07 -23.53
N HIS A 27 -17.25 -13.96 -22.80
CA HIS A 27 -16.97 -12.63 -23.31
C HIS A 27 -15.47 -12.40 -23.56
N LEU A 28 -14.60 -12.84 -22.64
CA LEU A 28 -13.15 -12.71 -22.78
C LEU A 28 -12.60 -13.45 -24.01
N ALA A 29 -13.24 -14.55 -24.41
CA ALA A 29 -12.87 -15.24 -25.64
C ALA A 29 -13.07 -14.38 -26.90
N GLY A 30 -14.04 -13.44 -26.87
CA GLY A 30 -14.38 -12.57 -28.00
C GLY A 30 -13.88 -11.13 -27.92
N CYS A 31 -13.37 -10.67 -26.77
CA CYS A 31 -13.03 -9.27 -26.53
C CYS A 31 -11.56 -9.10 -26.11
N ALA A 32 -10.72 -8.56 -27.00
CA ALA A 32 -9.32 -8.27 -26.69
C ALA A 32 -9.13 -7.24 -25.57
N GLN A 33 -9.91 -6.15 -25.61
CA GLN A 33 -9.83 -5.08 -24.62
C GLN A 33 -10.07 -5.58 -23.19
N CYS A 34 -11.09 -6.41 -22.98
CA CYS A 34 -11.37 -6.97 -21.65
C CYS A 34 -10.30 -7.98 -21.20
N ARG A 35 -9.62 -8.67 -22.13
CA ARG A 35 -8.48 -9.55 -21.78
C ARG A 35 -7.29 -8.74 -21.29
N ASP A 36 -6.98 -7.63 -21.96
CA ASP A 36 -5.88 -6.75 -21.57
C ASP A 36 -6.14 -6.12 -20.20
N GLU A 37 -7.38 -5.68 -19.95
CA GLU A 37 -7.79 -5.15 -18.64
C GLU A 37 -7.66 -6.18 -17.51
N VAL A 38 -8.11 -7.42 -17.73
CA VAL A 38 -7.90 -8.53 -16.77
C VAL A 38 -6.42 -8.80 -16.53
N ALA A 39 -5.58 -8.70 -17.56
CA ALA A 39 -4.14 -8.88 -17.41
C ALA A 39 -3.51 -7.79 -16.52
N GLU A 40 -3.91 -6.53 -16.69
CA GLU A 40 -3.48 -5.41 -15.84
C GLU A 40 -3.97 -5.55 -14.40
N LEU A 41 -5.25 -5.87 -14.19
CA LEU A 41 -5.81 -6.12 -12.86
C LEU A 41 -5.06 -7.25 -12.13
N ARG A 42 -4.72 -8.34 -12.83
CA ARG A 42 -3.91 -9.43 -12.26
C ARG A 42 -2.49 -8.99 -11.91
N LYS A 43 -1.87 -8.10 -12.68
CA LYS A 43 -0.56 -7.52 -12.34
C LYS A 43 -0.65 -6.71 -11.05
N VAL A 44 -1.68 -5.86 -10.92
CA VAL A 44 -1.93 -5.08 -9.70
C VAL A 44 -2.16 -6.01 -8.49
N LYS A 45 -3.04 -7.00 -8.61
CA LYS A 45 -3.30 -7.98 -7.54
C LYS A 45 -2.03 -8.71 -7.10
N ARG A 46 -1.16 -9.12 -8.02
CA ARG A 46 0.14 -9.74 -7.68
C ARG A 46 1.06 -8.79 -6.92
N ARG A 47 1.18 -7.54 -7.35
CA ARG A 47 1.98 -6.53 -6.64
C ARG A 47 1.46 -6.29 -5.22
N LEU A 48 0.15 -6.14 -5.07
CA LEU A 48 -0.47 -5.99 -3.75
C LEU A 48 -0.22 -7.20 -2.84
N ARG A 49 -0.28 -8.42 -3.39
CA ARG A 49 0.08 -9.63 -2.65
C ARG A 49 1.56 -9.69 -2.26
N GLY A 50 2.46 -9.19 -3.11
CA GLY A 50 3.89 -9.09 -2.79
C GLY A 50 4.17 -8.08 -1.66
N LEU A 51 3.38 -7.01 -1.55
CA LEU A 51 3.49 -6.07 -0.43
C LEU A 51 2.99 -6.63 0.91
N SER A 52 2.03 -7.56 0.86
CA SER A 52 1.48 -8.20 2.06
C SER A 52 2.17 -9.50 2.44
N ALA A 53 2.96 -10.09 1.54
CA ALA A 53 3.93 -11.11 1.91
C ALA A 53 4.99 -10.46 2.81
N ASP A 54 5.28 -11.11 3.94
CA ASP A 54 6.34 -10.69 4.84
C ASP A 54 7.63 -10.51 4.01
N PRO A 55 8.33 -9.35 4.06
CA PRO A 55 9.52 -9.11 3.25
C PRO A 55 10.64 -10.14 3.49
N ALA A 56 10.52 -10.99 4.51
CA ALA A 56 11.37 -12.17 4.70
C ALA A 56 11.20 -13.27 3.63
N ALA A 57 10.08 -13.31 2.89
CA ALA A 57 9.76 -14.38 1.93
C ALA A 57 10.37 -14.16 0.53
N ASP A 58 10.49 -12.91 0.09
CA ASP A 58 11.05 -12.53 -1.22
C ASP A 58 12.53 -12.16 -1.11
N GLY A 59 13.34 -13.08 -0.57
CA GLY A 59 14.80 -12.95 -0.54
C GLY A 59 15.30 -11.81 0.35
N ALA A 60 15.97 -12.16 1.43
CA ALA A 60 16.55 -11.26 2.42
C ALA A 60 17.61 -10.24 1.91
N ASP A 61 17.77 -10.06 0.59
CA ASP A 61 18.75 -9.15 -0.01
C ASP A 61 18.33 -7.67 0.09
N ASP A 62 17.04 -7.34 0.10
CA ASP A 62 16.55 -5.95 0.19
C ASP A 62 16.18 -5.52 1.62
N LEU A 63 16.24 -6.45 2.59
CA LEU A 63 16.04 -6.12 4.00
C LEU A 63 17.34 -5.55 4.59
N PRO A 64 17.27 -4.41 5.32
CA PRO A 64 18.44 -3.90 6.02
C PRO A 64 19.00 -4.97 6.95
N THR A 65 20.29 -5.23 6.82
CA THR A 65 20.96 -6.25 7.62
C THR A 65 20.74 -6.01 9.12
N PRO A 66 20.69 -7.07 9.95
CA PRO A 66 20.50 -6.92 11.40
C PRO A 66 21.55 -6.00 12.04
N ASP A 67 22.77 -5.95 11.47
CA ASP A 67 23.81 -5.02 11.90
C ASP A 67 23.45 -3.55 11.62
N PHE A 68 22.90 -3.24 10.44
CA PHE A 68 22.43 -1.90 10.12
C PHE A 68 21.28 -1.46 11.05
N LEU A 69 20.33 -2.35 11.33
CA LEU A 69 19.25 -2.08 12.29
C LEU A 69 19.77 -1.82 13.70
N ASN A 70 20.80 -2.56 14.12
CA ASN A 70 21.41 -2.37 15.44
C ASN A 70 22.13 -1.02 15.54
N ARG A 71 22.85 -0.62 14.49
CA ARG A 71 23.48 0.71 14.39
C ARG A 71 22.45 1.84 14.45
N LEU A 72 21.34 1.71 13.71
CA LEU A 72 20.23 2.68 13.74
C LEU A 72 19.64 2.84 15.14
N ARG A 73 19.42 1.73 15.87
CA ARG A 73 18.92 1.77 17.25
C ARG A 73 19.92 2.37 18.24
N ALA A 74 21.21 2.26 17.95
CA ALA A 74 22.28 2.84 18.74
C ALA A 74 22.56 4.32 18.40
N MET A 75 21.99 4.86 17.32
CA MET A 75 22.16 6.26 16.99
C MET A 75 21.43 7.14 18.03
N PRO A 76 22.10 8.16 18.59
CA PRO A 76 21.42 9.13 19.43
C PRO A 76 20.42 9.89 18.55
N ALA A 77 19.17 10.01 19.02
CA ALA A 77 18.20 10.89 18.38
C ALA A 77 18.84 12.28 18.29
N SER A 78 18.96 12.84 17.07
CA SER A 78 19.41 14.22 16.91
C SER A 78 18.47 15.07 17.75
N ALA A 79 19.00 15.63 18.83
CA ALA A 79 18.25 16.53 19.70
C ALA A 79 17.78 17.68 18.83
N VAL A 80 16.49 17.68 18.48
CA VAL A 80 15.82 18.89 18.02
C VAL A 80 16.00 19.88 19.17
N PRO A 81 16.72 21.01 18.97
CA PRO A 81 16.80 22.02 20.01
C PRO A 81 15.37 22.41 20.37
N PRO A 82 15.01 22.55 21.66
CA PRO A 82 13.68 22.97 22.03
C PRO A 82 13.42 24.29 21.32
N ALA A 83 12.41 24.30 20.44
CA ALA A 83 11.95 25.53 19.81
C ALA A 83 11.71 26.53 20.93
N GLY A 84 12.51 27.60 20.93
CA GLY A 84 12.53 28.60 21.99
C GLY A 84 11.10 29.10 22.21
N GLY A 85 10.52 28.71 23.34
CA GLY A 85 9.29 29.31 23.81
C GLY A 85 9.53 30.80 24.04
N PRO A 86 8.56 31.68 23.73
CA PRO A 86 8.72 33.11 23.96
C PRO A 86 8.95 33.40 25.45
N PRO A 87 9.72 34.45 25.78
CA PRO A 87 10.02 34.80 27.16
C PRO A 87 8.73 35.09 27.93
N ALA A 88 8.57 34.46 29.09
CA ALA A 88 7.47 34.72 30.00
C ALA A 88 7.55 36.17 30.51
N GLU A 89 6.50 36.97 30.25
CA GLU A 89 6.33 38.29 30.88
C GLU A 89 6.11 38.14 32.40
N PRO A 90 6.69 39.03 33.23
CA PRO A 90 6.45 39.02 34.66
C PRO A 90 5.03 39.53 34.99
N PRO A 91 4.39 39.02 36.07
CA PRO A 91 3.05 39.44 36.45
C PRO A 91 3.02 40.91 36.91
N GLY A 92 2.16 41.71 36.28
CA GLY A 92 1.91 43.10 36.64
C GLY A 92 1.35 43.24 38.06
N ARG A 93 1.88 44.20 38.82
CA ARG A 93 1.36 44.60 40.14
C ARG A 93 -0.01 45.28 39.97
N PRO A 94 -0.97 45.06 40.88
CA PRO A 94 -2.23 45.80 40.86
C PRO A 94 -2.00 47.25 41.29
N ALA A 95 -2.61 48.20 40.57
CA ALA A 95 -2.76 49.58 41.00
C ALA A 95 -3.99 49.72 41.91
N ALA A 96 -3.93 50.72 42.79
CA ALA A 96 -4.77 51.03 43.95
C ALA A 96 -6.29 51.02 43.71
#